data_AF-A0A372QIM7-F1
#
_entry.id   AF-A0A372QIM7-F1
#
_cell.length_a   1.000
_cell.length_b   1.000
_cell.length_c   1.000
_cell.angle_alpha   90.00
_cell.angle_beta   90.00
_cell.angle_gamma   90.00
#
_symmetry.space_group_name_H-M   'P 1'
#
loop_
_entity.id
_entity.type
_entity.pdbx_description
1 polymer ?
#
loop_
_entity_poly.entity_id
_entity_poly.type
_entity_poly.pdbx_seq_one_letter_code
_entity_poly.pdbx_strand_id
1 'polypeptide(L)'
;MCNKKKEDFVHVWTCRYNRKKMKFIIDKCIERLRLFLLEKGVKDVTTKELFDLGVFGNRFTNDKLNFVDLIKGIFPLQLYKFILEKLDNNQKNSAIDIGINLLQYVFEETKIQIWGSRCELLNHLEKEYGITKQDKKKPDSIFLEEKREEITNRPICFNRRYEFLEGVREYILFGKEILGFTVVVNWVVEFCLFFCYYFTLTLVTIGKVLRV
;
A
#
# COMPACT_ATOMS: atom_id res chain seq x y z
N MET A 1 -10.91 1.78 20.68
CA MET A 1 -9.45 1.62 20.89
C MET A 1 -9.22 0.60 21.99
N CYS A 2 -8.03 -0.01 22.08
CA CYS A 2 -7.81 -1.06 23.09
C CYS A 2 -7.30 -0.53 24.44
N ASN A 3 -6.73 0.68 24.48
CA ASN A 3 -6.19 1.36 25.66
C ASN A 3 -5.15 0.56 26.47
N LYS A 4 -4.57 -0.51 25.90
CA LYS A 4 -3.56 -1.36 26.56
C LYS A 4 -2.13 -1.05 26.15
N LYS A 5 -1.95 -0.46 24.98
CA LYS A 5 -0.65 -0.08 24.40
C LYS A 5 -0.83 1.27 23.70
N LYS A 6 0.28 1.99 23.52
CA LYS A 6 0.33 3.16 22.64
C LYS A 6 -0.25 2.76 21.28
N GLU A 7 -1.20 3.54 20.77
CA GLU A 7 -1.72 3.33 19.41
C GLU A 7 -0.66 3.84 18.44
N ASP A 8 0.02 2.91 17.78
CA ASP A 8 0.81 3.16 16.60
C ASP A 8 0.18 2.45 15.39
N PHE A 9 0.68 2.72 14.20
CA PHE A 9 0.13 2.14 12.96
C PHE A 9 0.08 0.61 13.04
N VAL A 10 1.16 -0.04 13.48
CA VAL A 10 1.24 -1.51 13.57
C VAL A 10 0.21 -2.05 14.56
N HIS A 11 0.07 -1.41 15.72
CA HIS A 11 -0.85 -1.79 16.76
C HIS A 11 -2.30 -1.68 16.29
N VAL A 12 -2.69 -0.60 15.62
CA VAL A 12 -4.06 -0.41 15.11
C VAL A 12 -4.53 -1.63 14.30
N TRP A 13 -3.70 -2.12 13.38
CA TRP A 13 -4.08 -3.18 12.44
C TRP A 13 -3.87 -4.61 12.99
N THR A 14 -2.97 -4.79 13.95
CA THR A 14 -2.66 -6.12 14.53
C THR A 14 -3.30 -6.36 15.90
N CYS A 15 -3.89 -5.34 16.51
CA CYS A 15 -4.49 -5.45 17.84
C CYS A 15 -5.63 -6.46 17.88
N ARG A 16 -5.63 -7.30 18.93
CA ARG A 16 -6.69 -8.30 19.17
C ARG A 16 -8.08 -7.67 19.23
N TYR A 17 -8.19 -6.44 19.73
CA TYR A 17 -9.45 -5.69 19.78
C TYR A 17 -10.03 -5.44 18.38
N ASN A 18 -9.17 -5.09 17.40
CA ASN A 18 -9.60 -4.83 16.02
C ASN A 18 -9.66 -6.10 15.16
N ARG A 19 -9.28 -7.28 15.68
CA ARG A 19 -9.19 -8.52 14.90
C ARG A 19 -10.49 -8.88 14.17
N LYS A 20 -11.64 -8.76 14.83
CA LYS A 20 -12.94 -9.05 14.20
C LYS A 20 -13.27 -8.06 13.08
N LYS A 21 -13.01 -6.76 13.30
CA LYS A 21 -13.18 -5.71 12.28
C LYS A 21 -12.25 -5.93 11.10
N MET A 22 -10.99 -6.26 11.35
CA MET A 22 -10.02 -6.57 10.29
C MET A 22 -10.44 -7.76 9.46
N LYS A 23 -10.88 -8.84 10.12
CA LYS A 23 -11.41 -10.02 9.41
C LYS A 23 -12.60 -9.64 8.53
N PHE A 24 -13.53 -8.84 9.05
CA PHE A 24 -14.68 -8.36 8.28
C PHE A 24 -14.26 -7.55 7.04
N ILE A 25 -13.35 -6.59 7.19
CA ILE A 25 -12.86 -5.76 6.08
C ILE A 25 -12.17 -6.64 5.01
N ILE A 26 -11.34 -7.59 5.44
CA ILE A 26 -10.65 -8.53 4.54
C ILE A 26 -11.66 -9.39 3.77
N ASP A 27 -12.58 -10.04 4.50
CA ASP A 27 -13.58 -10.94 3.90
C ASP A 27 -14.43 -10.16 2.88
N LYS A 28 -14.83 -8.92 3.18
CA LYS A 28 -15.57 -8.07 2.24
C LYS A 28 -14.74 -7.56 1.06
N CYS A 29 -13.45 -7.30 1.27
CA CYS A 29 -12.54 -6.91 0.19
C CYS A 29 -12.39 -8.04 -0.84
N ILE A 30 -12.28 -9.28 -0.37
CA ILE A 30 -12.26 -10.48 -1.24
C ILE A 30 -13.55 -10.59 -2.06
N GLU A 31 -14.71 -10.44 -1.41
CA GLU A 31 -16.00 -10.45 -2.12
C GLU A 31 -16.10 -9.31 -3.15
N ARG A 32 -15.62 -8.11 -2.83
CA ARG A 32 -15.60 -6.99 -3.77
C ARG A 32 -14.71 -7.24 -4.98
N LEU A 33 -13.51 -7.78 -4.78
CA LEU A 33 -12.64 -8.17 -5.88
C LEU A 33 -13.32 -9.19 -6.80
N ARG A 34 -14.00 -10.19 -6.22
CA ARG A 34 -14.76 -11.19 -6.98
C ARG A 34 -15.88 -10.53 -7.80
N LEU A 35 -16.63 -9.60 -7.23
CA LEU A 35 -17.67 -8.85 -7.94
C LEU A 35 -17.10 -8.04 -9.10
N PHE A 36 -16.00 -7.33 -8.90
CA PHE A 36 -15.35 -6.57 -9.98
C PHE A 36 -14.89 -7.46 -11.14
N LEU A 37 -14.38 -8.65 -10.85
CA LEU A 37 -14.00 -9.62 -11.89
C LEU A 37 -15.22 -10.16 -12.65
N LEU A 38 -16.32 -10.46 -11.93
CA LEU A 38 -17.59 -10.88 -12.55
C LEU A 38 -18.19 -9.79 -13.45
N GLU A 39 -18.13 -8.52 -13.03
CA GLU A 39 -18.57 -7.37 -13.82
C GLU A 39 -17.78 -7.20 -15.13
N LYS A 40 -16.50 -7.63 -15.16
CA LYS A 40 -15.69 -7.69 -16.39
C LYS A 40 -15.86 -8.99 -17.18
N GLY A 41 -16.79 -9.86 -16.79
CA GLY A 41 -17.14 -11.09 -17.51
C GLY A 41 -16.37 -12.34 -17.11
N VAL A 42 -15.55 -12.30 -16.05
CA VAL A 42 -14.81 -13.48 -15.56
C VAL A 42 -15.74 -14.39 -14.77
N LYS A 43 -15.97 -15.62 -15.26
CA LYS A 43 -16.97 -16.55 -14.67
C LYS A 43 -16.41 -17.46 -13.56
N ASP A 44 -15.10 -17.75 -13.58
CA ASP A 44 -14.46 -18.76 -12.73
C ASP A 44 -13.47 -18.15 -11.73
N VAL A 45 -14.00 -17.43 -10.73
CA VAL A 45 -13.20 -16.93 -9.59
C VAL A 45 -13.79 -17.45 -8.30
N THR A 46 -13.04 -18.33 -7.63
CA THR A 46 -13.41 -18.82 -6.30
C THR A 46 -12.74 -17.99 -5.21
N THR A 47 -13.39 -17.88 -4.05
CA THR A 47 -12.81 -17.19 -2.89
C THR A 47 -11.55 -17.91 -2.39
N LYS A 48 -11.47 -19.24 -2.57
CA LYS A 48 -10.29 -20.03 -2.20
C LYS A 48 -9.04 -19.63 -2.97
N GLU A 49 -9.14 -19.45 -4.29
CA GLU A 49 -8.02 -18.97 -5.12
C GLU A 49 -7.48 -17.63 -4.63
N LEU A 50 -8.37 -16.72 -4.23
CA LEU A 50 -8.01 -15.41 -3.69
C LEU A 50 -7.31 -15.51 -2.33
N PHE A 51 -7.75 -16.42 -1.46
CA PHE A 51 -7.09 -16.67 -0.18
C PHE A 51 -5.68 -17.26 -0.35
N ASP A 52 -5.52 -18.17 -1.31
CA ASP A 52 -4.25 -18.86 -1.57
C ASP A 52 -3.15 -17.91 -2.11
N LEU A 53 -3.52 -16.73 -2.61
CA LEU A 53 -2.55 -15.67 -2.94
C LEU A 53 -1.73 -15.19 -1.73
N GLY A 54 -2.23 -15.35 -0.50
CA GLY A 54 -1.55 -14.93 0.72
C GLY A 54 -1.51 -13.40 0.94
N VAL A 55 -2.05 -12.61 0.00
CA VAL A 55 -2.13 -11.15 0.08
C VAL A 55 -3.11 -10.69 1.17
N PHE A 56 -4.20 -11.42 1.39
CA PHE A 56 -5.27 -11.04 2.32
C PHE A 56 -4.96 -11.40 3.80
N GLY A 57 -3.69 -11.60 4.14
CA GLY A 57 -3.23 -11.81 5.50
C GLY A 57 -3.01 -10.50 6.27
N ASN A 58 -3.19 -10.52 7.59
CA ASN A 58 -2.91 -9.37 8.47
C ASN A 58 -1.68 -9.57 9.37
N ARG A 59 -0.87 -10.61 9.11
CA ARG A 59 0.38 -10.87 9.82
C ARG A 59 1.54 -10.26 9.04
N PHE A 60 2.36 -9.46 9.73
CA PHE A 60 3.60 -8.96 9.16
C PHE A 60 4.56 -10.11 8.86
N THR A 61 4.95 -10.20 7.60
CA THR A 61 6.02 -11.08 7.12
C THR A 61 7.04 -10.20 6.42
N ASN A 62 8.32 -10.47 6.60
CA ASN A 62 9.38 -9.64 6.02
C ASN A 62 9.45 -9.76 4.49
N ASP A 63 8.87 -10.81 3.93
CA ASP A 63 9.24 -11.28 2.58
C ASP A 63 8.09 -11.13 1.59
N LYS A 64 6.89 -10.78 2.08
CA LYS A 64 5.66 -10.71 1.29
C LYS A 64 4.81 -9.52 1.71
N LEU A 65 4.26 -8.83 0.72
CA LEU A 65 3.23 -7.82 0.92
C LEU A 65 1.94 -8.48 1.38
N ASN A 66 1.24 -7.82 2.28
CA ASN A 66 0.01 -8.34 2.88
C ASN A 66 -1.11 -7.28 2.88
N PHE A 67 -2.20 -7.58 3.58
CA PHE A 67 -3.38 -6.70 3.59
C PHE A 67 -3.11 -5.35 4.25
N VAL A 68 -2.17 -5.30 5.20
CA VAL A 68 -1.76 -4.03 5.81
C VAL A 68 -1.04 -3.13 4.80
N ASP A 69 -0.38 -3.71 3.79
CA ASP A 69 0.23 -2.92 2.72
C ASP A 69 -0.81 -2.39 1.72
N LEU A 70 -1.90 -3.14 1.48
CA LEU A 70 -3.07 -2.61 0.76
C LEU A 70 -3.69 -1.40 1.48
N ILE A 71 -3.77 -1.44 2.81
CA ILE A 71 -4.25 -0.29 3.62
C ILE A 71 -3.34 0.93 3.46
N LYS A 72 -2.04 0.74 3.23
CA LYS A 72 -1.09 1.83 2.94
C LYS A 72 -1.19 2.33 1.49
N GLY A 73 -2.04 1.74 0.66
CA GLY A 73 -2.13 2.07 -0.77
C GLY A 73 -1.11 1.35 -1.65
N ILE A 74 -0.37 0.37 -1.11
CA ILE A 74 0.59 -0.41 -1.89
C ILE A 74 -0.14 -1.61 -2.49
N PHE A 75 -0.22 -1.68 -3.81
CA PHE A 75 -0.87 -2.78 -4.51
C PHE A 75 0.12 -3.92 -4.80
N PRO A 76 -0.08 -5.15 -4.28
CA PRO A 76 0.85 -6.24 -4.51
C PRO A 76 0.88 -6.70 -5.97
N LEU A 77 2.09 -6.85 -6.52
CA LEU A 77 2.28 -7.34 -7.90
C LEU A 77 1.64 -8.71 -8.14
N GLN A 78 1.65 -9.58 -7.13
CA GLN A 78 1.01 -10.89 -7.21
C GLN A 78 -0.51 -10.78 -7.44
N LEU A 79 -1.15 -9.82 -6.76
CA LEU A 79 -2.58 -9.57 -6.93
C LEU A 79 -2.88 -8.98 -8.32
N TYR A 80 -2.03 -8.06 -8.80
CA TYR A 80 -2.15 -7.52 -10.15
C TYR A 80 -2.02 -8.60 -11.23
N LYS A 81 -0.99 -9.45 -11.14
CA LYS A 81 -0.77 -10.55 -12.09
C LYS A 81 -1.96 -11.52 -12.11
N PHE A 82 -2.49 -11.86 -10.93
CA PHE A 82 -3.68 -12.70 -10.83
C PHE A 82 -4.89 -12.07 -11.54
N ILE A 83 -5.16 -10.78 -11.28
CA ILE A 83 -6.27 -10.06 -11.93
C ILE A 83 -6.08 -10.03 -13.45
N LEU A 84 -4.87 -9.73 -13.91
CA LEU A 84 -4.55 -9.63 -15.33
C LEU A 84 -4.68 -10.98 -16.05
N GLU A 85 -4.24 -12.07 -15.40
CA GLU A 85 -4.39 -13.43 -15.90
C GLU A 85 -5.86 -13.82 -16.06
N LYS A 86 -6.70 -13.47 -15.08
CA LYS A 86 -8.15 -13.69 -15.15
C LYS A 86 -8.86 -12.87 -16.23
N LEU A 87 -8.24 -11.78 -16.71
CA LEU A 87 -8.76 -10.91 -17.78
C LEU A 87 -8.07 -11.14 -19.13
N ASP A 88 -7.54 -12.34 -19.38
CA ASP A 88 -6.88 -12.75 -20.64
C ASP A 88 -5.60 -11.97 -21.00
N ASN A 89 -4.86 -11.45 -20.01
CA ASN A 89 -3.55 -10.77 -20.13
C ASN A 89 -3.46 -9.50 -21.01
N ASN A 90 -4.52 -9.17 -21.77
CA ASN A 90 -4.55 -8.04 -22.69
C ASN A 90 -5.31 -6.83 -22.11
N GLN A 91 -6.07 -7.02 -21.04
CA GLN A 91 -6.92 -5.98 -20.44
C GLN A 91 -6.21 -5.23 -19.30
N LYS A 92 -5.02 -4.69 -19.57
CA LYS A 92 -4.21 -3.98 -18.56
C LYS A 92 -4.95 -2.82 -17.89
N ASN A 93 -5.66 -2.01 -18.68
CA ASN A 93 -6.41 -0.86 -18.15
C ASN A 93 -7.54 -1.31 -17.22
N SER A 94 -8.22 -2.41 -17.54
CA SER A 94 -9.27 -2.98 -16.69
C SER A 94 -8.68 -3.56 -15.40
N ALA A 95 -7.51 -4.20 -15.46
CA ALA A 95 -6.81 -4.67 -14.26
C ALA A 95 -6.40 -3.51 -13.34
N ILE A 96 -5.92 -2.40 -13.91
CA ILE A 96 -5.59 -1.17 -13.17
C ILE A 96 -6.84 -0.56 -12.53
N ASP A 97 -7.93 -0.44 -13.29
CA ASP A 97 -9.23 0.05 -12.80
C ASP A 97 -9.75 -0.76 -11.60
N ILE A 98 -9.74 -2.10 -11.71
CA ILE A 98 -10.08 -2.99 -10.59
C ILE A 98 -9.18 -2.72 -9.38
N GLY A 99 -7.86 -2.57 -9.59
CA GLY A 99 -6.91 -2.30 -8.51
C GLY A 99 -7.21 -0.98 -7.79
N ILE A 100 -7.49 0.09 -8.55
CA ILE A 100 -7.86 1.41 -7.99
C ILE A 100 -9.15 1.31 -7.19
N ASN A 101 -10.19 0.69 -7.75
CA ASN A 101 -11.48 0.54 -7.09
C ASN A 101 -11.38 -0.31 -5.81
N LEU A 102 -10.51 -1.33 -5.81
CA LEU A 102 -10.25 -2.14 -4.62
C LEU A 102 -9.52 -1.35 -3.52
N LEU A 103 -8.52 -0.54 -3.88
CA LEU A 103 -7.83 0.33 -2.90
C LEU A 103 -8.76 1.39 -2.33
N GLN A 104 -9.60 1.99 -3.17
CA GLN A 104 -10.63 2.94 -2.74
C GLN A 104 -11.58 2.29 -1.73
N TYR A 105 -12.05 1.08 -2.02
CA TYR A 105 -12.89 0.31 -1.10
C TYR A 105 -12.21 0.06 0.25
N VAL A 106 -10.95 -0.39 0.24
CA VAL A 106 -10.17 -0.62 1.48
C VAL A 106 -10.02 0.67 2.28
N PHE A 107 -9.76 1.80 1.61
CA PHE A 107 -9.65 3.09 2.26
C PHE A 107 -10.98 3.51 2.93
N GLU A 108 -12.10 3.38 2.24
CA GLU A 108 -13.42 3.75 2.77
C GLU A 108 -13.83 2.88 3.96
N GLU A 109 -13.67 1.56 3.84
CA GLU A 109 -14.01 0.63 4.93
C GLU A 109 -13.14 0.83 6.15
N THR A 110 -11.83 1.00 5.96
CA THR A 110 -10.94 1.26 7.09
C THR A 110 -11.24 2.60 7.74
N LYS A 111 -11.60 3.62 6.94
CA LYS A 111 -12.08 4.91 7.46
C LYS A 111 -13.31 4.73 8.35
N ILE A 112 -14.31 3.98 7.91
CA ILE A 112 -15.56 3.77 8.66
C ILE A 112 -15.33 2.89 9.90
N GLN A 113 -14.75 1.71 9.71
CA GLN A 113 -14.69 0.67 10.73
C GLN A 113 -13.65 0.95 11.83
N ILE A 114 -12.54 1.60 11.46
CA ILE A 114 -11.36 1.78 12.32
C ILE A 114 -11.14 3.25 12.67
N TRP A 115 -11.10 4.14 11.68
CA TRP A 115 -10.72 5.53 11.91
C TRP A 115 -11.84 6.41 12.46
N GLY A 116 -13.10 6.22 12.05
CA GLY A 116 -14.23 7.07 12.45
C GLY A 116 -14.32 7.29 13.96
N SER A 117 -14.44 6.19 14.71
CA SER A 117 -14.46 6.22 16.19
C SER A 117 -13.22 6.85 16.84
N ARG A 118 -12.05 6.78 16.18
CA ARG A 118 -10.81 7.37 16.69
C ARG A 118 -10.78 8.88 16.45
N CYS A 119 -11.20 9.31 15.26
CA CYS A 119 -11.32 10.72 14.91
C CYS A 119 -12.34 11.42 15.82
N GLU A 120 -13.47 10.77 16.11
CA GLU A 120 -14.47 11.28 17.05
C GLU A 120 -13.90 11.44 18.46
N LEU A 121 -13.19 10.43 18.97
CA LEU A 121 -12.57 10.54 20.29
C LEU A 121 -11.50 11.62 20.33
N LEU A 122 -10.65 11.71 19.31
CA LEU A 122 -9.63 12.74 19.22
C LEU A 122 -10.26 14.13 19.20
N ASN A 123 -11.32 14.34 18.41
CA ASN A 123 -12.06 15.60 18.37
C ASN A 123 -12.67 15.97 19.74
N HIS A 124 -13.11 14.98 20.52
CA HIS A 124 -13.60 15.21 21.88
C HIS A 124 -12.47 15.67 22.82
N LEU A 125 -11.37 14.92 22.85
CA LEU A 125 -10.21 15.22 23.68
C LEU A 125 -9.66 16.61 23.34
N GLU A 126 -9.54 16.95 22.07
CA GLU A 126 -9.07 18.27 21.66
C GLU A 126 -9.94 19.41 22.19
N LYS A 127 -11.27 19.22 22.24
CA LYS A 127 -12.17 20.21 22.84
C LYS A 127 -11.99 20.29 24.36
N GLU A 128 -11.88 19.16 25.05
CA GLU A 128 -11.67 19.12 26.50
C GLU A 128 -10.37 19.79 26.92
N TYR A 129 -9.29 19.57 26.17
CA TYR A 129 -7.99 20.18 26.44
C TYR A 129 -7.83 21.59 25.85
N GLY A 130 -8.86 22.15 25.21
CA GLY A 130 -8.79 23.47 24.58
C GLY A 130 -7.79 23.56 23.42
N ILE A 131 -7.42 22.43 22.80
CA ILE A 131 -6.46 22.37 21.71
C ILE A 131 -7.09 22.93 20.44
N THR A 132 -6.55 24.04 19.95
CA THR A 132 -7.03 24.68 18.74
C THR A 132 -6.31 24.19 17.49
N LYS A 133 -6.86 24.49 16.31
CA LYS A 133 -6.14 24.27 15.03
C LYS A 133 -4.82 25.04 14.96
N GLN A 134 -4.69 26.16 15.67
CA GLN A 134 -3.45 26.94 15.71
C GLN A 134 -2.40 26.21 16.55
N ASP A 135 -2.78 25.57 17.65
CA ASP A 135 -1.86 24.80 18.48
C ASP A 135 -1.24 23.63 17.71
N LYS A 136 -2.03 22.94 16.87
CA LYS A 136 -1.52 21.86 16.01
C LYS A 136 -0.56 22.33 14.91
N LYS A 137 -0.56 23.62 14.58
CA LYS A 137 0.34 24.22 13.60
C LYS A 137 1.63 24.76 14.24
N LYS A 138 1.69 24.83 15.56
CA LYS A 138 2.91 25.23 16.26
C LYS A 138 3.97 24.15 15.99
N PRO A 139 5.18 24.55 15.57
CA PRO A 139 6.27 23.60 15.44
C PRO A 139 6.58 23.06 16.84
N ASP A 140 6.40 21.75 17.01
CA ASP A 140 6.75 21.09 18.26
C ASP A 140 8.27 20.88 18.26
N SER A 141 8.99 21.72 19.00
CA SER A 141 10.46 21.72 19.04
C SER A 141 11.01 20.38 19.51
N ILE A 142 10.30 19.69 20.40
CA ILE A 142 10.67 18.37 20.93
C ILE A 142 10.48 17.31 19.84
N PHE A 143 9.35 17.33 19.13
CA PHE A 143 9.12 16.42 17.99
C PHE A 143 10.17 16.61 16.89
N LEU A 144 10.59 17.85 16.62
CA LEU A 144 11.61 18.16 15.61
C LEU A 144 13.00 17.66 15.99
N GLU A 145 13.36 17.59 17.28
CA GLU A 145 14.62 17.02 17.76
C GLU A 145 14.59 15.49 17.75
N GLU A 146 13.53 14.88 18.30
CA GLU A 146 13.35 13.41 18.31
C GLU A 146 13.32 12.81 16.90
N LYS A 147 12.61 13.45 15.95
CA LYS A 147 12.62 13.01 14.55
C LYS A 147 13.99 13.16 13.91
N ARG A 148 14.75 14.19 14.29
CA ARG A 148 16.09 14.44 13.74
C ARG A 148 17.03 13.33 14.18
N GLU A 149 16.99 12.98 15.47
CA GLU A 149 17.74 11.87 16.05
C GLU A 149 17.34 10.51 15.47
N GLU A 150 16.04 10.24 15.26
CA GLU A 150 15.60 9.00 14.58
C GLU A 150 16.08 8.91 13.13
N ILE A 151 16.15 10.04 12.41
CA ILE A 151 16.64 10.08 11.02
C ILE A 151 18.16 9.85 10.99
N THR A 152 18.93 10.46 11.89
CA THR A 152 20.38 10.28 11.96
C THR A 152 20.78 8.91 12.50
N ASN A 153 20.01 8.33 13.42
CA ASN A 153 20.34 7.05 14.06
C ASN A 153 19.69 5.83 13.38
N ARG A 154 18.97 6.02 12.26
CA ARG A 154 18.34 4.91 11.54
C ARG A 154 19.41 3.97 10.98
N PRO A 155 19.42 2.67 11.34
CA PRO A 155 20.34 1.73 10.74
C PRO A 155 20.09 1.64 9.24
N ILE A 156 21.18 1.74 8.47
CA ILE A 156 21.25 1.73 6.99
C ILE A 156 20.58 0.47 6.36
N CYS A 157 20.16 -0.50 7.17
CA CYS A 157 19.54 -1.76 6.76
C CYS A 157 18.16 -1.63 6.06
N PHE A 158 17.45 -0.49 6.20
CA PHE A 158 16.18 -0.28 5.48
C PHE A 158 16.35 0.07 3.98
N ASN A 159 17.58 0.32 3.51
CA ASN A 159 17.80 0.88 2.19
C ASN A 159 17.38 -0.07 1.05
N ARG A 160 17.64 -1.38 1.14
CA ARG A 160 17.41 -2.30 0.01
C ARG A 160 15.94 -2.49 -0.40
N ARG A 161 14.98 -2.32 0.52
CA ARG A 161 13.56 -2.64 0.24
C ARG A 161 12.72 -1.42 -0.16
N TYR A 162 13.23 -0.22 0.12
CA TYR A 162 12.48 1.04 -0.04
C TYR A 162 13.27 2.13 -0.78
N GLU A 163 14.43 1.81 -1.37
CA GLU A 163 15.25 2.74 -2.16
C GLU A 163 14.44 3.46 -3.24
N PHE A 164 13.45 2.77 -3.83
CA PHE A 164 12.57 3.31 -4.88
C PHE A 164 11.31 4.01 -4.36
N LEU A 165 11.13 4.15 -3.03
CA LEU A 165 9.93 4.74 -2.41
C LEU A 165 10.18 6.16 -1.86
N GLU A 166 11.19 6.83 -2.41
CA GLU A 166 11.63 8.14 -1.97
C GLU A 166 10.51 9.18 -2.02
N GLY A 167 9.64 9.16 -3.04
CA GLY A 167 8.52 10.11 -3.09
C GLY A 167 7.29 9.74 -2.25
N VAL A 168 7.07 8.48 -1.84
CA VAL A 168 6.13 8.18 -0.74
C VAL A 168 6.67 8.77 0.57
N ARG A 169 7.98 8.66 0.80
CA ARG A 169 8.62 9.31 1.94
C ARG A 169 8.49 10.83 1.86
N GLU A 170 8.66 11.45 0.69
CA GLU A 170 8.48 12.90 0.54
C GLU A 170 7.02 13.36 0.70
N TYR A 171 6.05 12.56 0.25
CA TYR A 171 4.62 12.79 0.52
C TYR A 171 4.34 12.83 2.02
N ILE A 172 4.80 11.80 2.74
CA ILE A 172 4.54 11.65 4.18
C ILE A 172 5.28 12.71 5.00
N LEU A 173 6.51 13.07 4.62
CA LEU A 173 7.35 13.98 5.39
C LEU A 173 7.12 15.46 5.05
N PHE A 174 6.80 15.77 3.80
CA PHE A 174 6.77 17.15 3.29
C PHE A 174 5.44 17.54 2.63
N GLY A 175 4.46 16.63 2.57
CA GLY A 175 3.11 16.95 2.08
C GLY A 175 3.03 17.26 0.59
N LYS A 176 3.93 16.71 -0.23
CA LYS A 176 3.88 16.81 -1.70
C LYS A 176 2.61 16.12 -2.26
N GLU A 177 2.31 16.21 -3.55
CA GLU A 177 1.14 15.49 -4.13
C GLU A 177 1.43 13.99 -4.32
N ILE A 178 0.57 13.13 -3.77
CA ILE A 178 0.74 11.66 -3.83
C ILE A 178 0.65 11.11 -5.26
N LEU A 179 -0.18 11.74 -6.11
CA LEU A 179 -0.44 11.30 -7.47
C LEU A 179 0.73 11.57 -8.41
N GLY A 180 1.50 12.64 -8.17
CA GLY A 180 2.73 12.93 -8.92
C GLY A 180 3.77 11.81 -8.76
N PHE A 181 3.81 11.14 -7.61
CA PHE A 181 4.74 10.04 -7.36
C PHE A 181 4.33 8.73 -8.05
N THR A 182 3.04 8.38 -8.01
CA THR A 182 2.53 7.16 -8.66
C THR A 182 2.76 7.18 -10.18
N VAL A 183 2.67 8.36 -10.81
CA VAL A 183 2.96 8.55 -12.24
C VAL A 183 4.46 8.39 -12.53
N VAL A 184 5.35 8.96 -11.71
CA VAL A 184 6.81 8.88 -11.89
C VAL A 184 7.34 7.46 -11.72
N VAL A 185 6.83 6.68 -10.76
CA VAL A 185 7.24 5.27 -10.58
C VAL A 185 6.86 4.41 -11.79
N ASN A 186 5.66 4.60 -12.37
CA ASN A 186 5.29 3.91 -13.61
C ASN A 186 6.19 4.30 -14.79
N TRP A 187 6.54 5.59 -14.92
CA TRP A 187 7.40 6.07 -15.99
C TRP A 187 8.85 5.55 -15.89
N VAL A 188 9.41 5.50 -14.68
CA VAL A 188 10.75 4.94 -14.42
C VAL A 188 10.78 3.43 -14.66
N VAL A 189 9.72 2.70 -14.28
CA VAL A 189 9.62 1.25 -14.56
C VAL A 189 9.50 0.98 -16.05
N GLU A 190 8.71 1.76 -16.81
CA GLU A 190 8.65 1.65 -18.27
C GLU A 190 10.00 1.98 -18.93
N PHE A 191 10.70 3.03 -18.47
CA PHE A 191 12.00 3.42 -19.00
C PHE A 191 13.09 2.36 -18.71
N CYS A 192 13.09 1.78 -17.51
CA CYS A 192 13.99 0.68 -17.15
C CYS A 192 13.70 -0.59 -17.95
N LEU A 193 12.43 -0.94 -18.19
CA LEU A 193 12.07 -2.07 -19.05
C LEU A 193 12.50 -1.84 -20.51
N PHE A 194 12.37 -0.60 -21.02
CA PHE A 194 12.86 -0.22 -22.34
C PHE A 194 14.39 -0.37 -22.44
N PHE A 195 15.14 0.15 -21.46
CA PHE A 195 16.60 0.02 -21.44
C PHE A 195 17.05 -1.44 -21.30
N CYS A 196 16.41 -2.23 -20.45
CA CYS A 196 16.72 -3.66 -20.33
C CYS A 196 16.40 -4.44 -21.62
N TYR A 197 15.33 -4.09 -22.34
CA TYR A 197 15.00 -4.71 -23.62
C TYR A 197 16.01 -4.34 -24.72
N TYR A 198 16.46 -3.09 -24.77
CA TYR A 198 17.50 -2.68 -25.73
C TYR A 198 18.88 -3.25 -25.39
N PHE A 199 19.25 -3.34 -24.11
CA PHE A 199 20.52 -3.95 -23.69
C PHE A 199 20.56 -5.47 -23.90
N THR A 200 19.41 -6.15 -23.75
CA THR A 200 19.31 -7.59 -24.05
C THR A 200 19.28 -7.84 -25.56
N LEU A 201 18.64 -6.99 -26.37
CA LEU A 201 18.73 -7.10 -27.83
C LEU A 201 20.13 -6.82 -28.37
N THR A 202 20.86 -5.83 -27.84
CA THR A 202 22.24 -5.55 -28.25
C THR A 202 23.22 -6.65 -27.81
N LEU A 203 23.05 -7.23 -26.62
CA LEU A 203 23.85 -8.38 -26.19
C LEU A 203 23.54 -9.66 -27.00
N VAL A 204 22.29 -9.89 -27.40
CA VAL A 204 21.91 -11.04 -28.24
C VAL A 204 22.37 -10.86 -29.70
N THR A 205 22.40 -9.63 -30.23
CA THR A 205 22.94 -9.38 -31.58
C THR A 205 24.47 -9.42 -31.60
N ILE A 206 25.16 -8.92 -30.57
CA ILE A 206 26.63 -9.01 -30.47
C ILE A 206 27.08 -10.46 -30.17
N GLY A 207 26.34 -11.20 -29.32
CA GLY A 207 26.65 -12.58 -28.96
C GLY A 207 26.43 -13.62 -30.08
N LYS A 208 25.71 -13.26 -31.16
CA LYS A 208 25.56 -14.11 -32.36
C LYS A 208 26.60 -13.84 -33.45
N VAL A 209 27.38 -12.76 -33.35
CA VAL A 209 28.39 -12.38 -34.36
C VAL A 209 29.79 -12.93 -34.03
N LEU A 210 29.99 -13.53 -32.84
CA LEU A 210 31.28 -14.08 -32.39
C LEU A 210 31.31 -15.63 -32.28
N ARG A 211 30.51 -16.33 -33.10
CA ARG A 211 30.72 -17.77 -33.37
C ARG A 211 30.94 -17.99 -34.87
N VAL A 212 32.13 -17.65 -35.34
CA VAL A 212 32.90 -18.35 -36.39
C VAL A 212 34.37 -18.25 -36.01
#